data_AF-A0A067T805-F1
#
_entry.id   AF-A0A067T805-F1
#
_cell.length_a   1.000
_cell.length_b   1.000
_cell.length_c   1.000
_cell.angle_alpha   90.00
_cell.angle_beta   90.00
_cell.angle_gamma   90.00
#
_symmetry.space_group_name_H-M   'P 1'
#
loop_
_entity.id
_entity.type
_entity.pdbx_description
1 polymer ?
#
loop_
_entity_poly.entity_id
_entity_poly.type
_entity_poly.pdbx_seq_one_letter_code
_entity_poly.pdbx_strand_id
1 'polypeptide(L)'
;MYSSWLLSCMMVFSWLPQFWFFIWVFLWCNLSSLVSAAPTQQMFPKITFKAFNRVIESNFGSNISLATVLVILLSLVENTDLLNLHFRQQHPEYQGENKVALSGWIIAFTESLLDQLGKKKKTLLCDYESEDLSTKEGIKCIANKLDIVATKLDLTPYNSDGDYTGKLLPVSMEKLKPLHVICPMSFV
;
A
#
# COMPACT_ATOMS: atom_id res chain seq x y z
N MET A 1 9.04 77.62 -12.60
CA MET A 1 9.33 76.42 -13.43
C MET A 1 9.90 75.21 -12.65
N TYR A 2 9.81 75.16 -11.31
CA TYR A 2 10.35 74.02 -10.52
C TYR A 2 9.30 73.10 -9.87
N SER A 3 8.01 73.48 -9.89
CA SER A 3 6.92 72.73 -9.23
C SER A 3 6.54 71.43 -9.94
N SER A 4 6.74 71.34 -11.25
CA SER A 4 6.27 70.18 -12.04
C SER A 4 7.13 68.94 -11.85
N TRP A 5 8.44 69.12 -11.65
CA TRP A 5 9.39 68.00 -11.47
C TRP A 5 9.23 67.32 -10.10
N LEU A 6 8.94 68.09 -9.06
CA LEU A 6 8.70 67.56 -7.71
C LEU A 6 7.42 66.72 -7.64
N LEU A 7 6.35 67.14 -8.32
CA LEU A 7 5.09 66.38 -8.39
C LEU A 7 5.26 65.06 -9.16
N SER A 8 6.01 65.06 -10.27
CA SER A 8 6.33 63.83 -11.00
C SER A 8 7.20 62.86 -10.18
N CYS A 9 8.20 63.38 -9.45
CA CYS A 9 9.01 62.55 -8.54
C CYS A 9 8.20 61.99 -7.37
N MET A 10 7.25 62.75 -6.81
CA MET A 10 6.37 62.28 -5.73
C MET A 10 5.39 61.20 -6.18
N MET A 11 4.87 61.28 -7.41
CA MET A 11 4.05 60.20 -7.98
C MET A 11 4.89 58.94 -8.22
N VAL A 12 6.12 59.04 -8.74
CA VAL A 12 6.98 57.85 -8.91
C VAL A 12 7.33 57.23 -7.56
N PHE A 13 7.54 58.04 -6.52
CA PHE A 13 7.82 57.55 -5.16
C PHE A 13 6.64 56.87 -4.47
N SER A 14 5.39 57.23 -4.78
CA SER A 14 4.21 56.61 -4.17
C SER A 14 3.89 55.22 -4.76
N TRP A 15 4.42 54.90 -5.95
CA TRP A 15 4.20 53.61 -6.63
C TRP A 15 5.30 52.57 -6.35
N LEU A 16 6.48 53.00 -5.91
CA LEU A 16 7.57 52.13 -5.43
C LEU A 16 7.14 51.11 -4.36
N PRO A 17 6.38 51.48 -3.30
CA PRO A 17 5.94 50.50 -2.30
C PRO A 17 4.91 49.50 -2.86
N GLN A 18 4.15 49.89 -3.87
CA GLN A 18 3.15 49.03 -4.51
C GLN A 18 3.83 47.96 -5.38
N PHE A 19 4.93 48.29 -6.06
CA PHE A 19 5.73 47.32 -6.81
C PHE A 19 6.45 46.34 -5.87
N TRP A 20 6.96 46.83 -4.73
CA TRP A 20 7.59 45.97 -3.73
C TRP A 20 6.59 45.00 -3.08
N PHE A 21 5.35 45.44 -2.83
CA PHE A 21 4.29 44.56 -2.36
C PHE A 21 4.05 43.38 -3.30
N PHE A 22 3.97 43.60 -4.63
CA PHE A 22 3.81 42.51 -5.59
C PHE A 22 5.02 41.57 -5.66
N ILE A 23 6.23 42.09 -5.52
CA ILE A 23 7.45 41.26 -5.44
C ILE A 23 7.41 40.37 -4.20
N TRP A 24 7.04 40.91 -3.05
CA TRP A 24 6.87 40.11 -1.83
C TRP A 24 5.77 39.08 -2.00
N VAL A 25 4.58 39.45 -2.48
CA VAL A 25 3.50 38.49 -2.72
C VAL A 25 3.95 37.37 -3.67
N PHE A 26 4.66 37.68 -4.75
CA PHE A 26 5.20 36.67 -5.67
C PHE A 26 6.24 35.76 -5.00
N LEU A 27 7.16 36.31 -4.21
CA LEU A 27 8.11 35.54 -3.40
C LEU A 27 7.40 34.60 -2.43
N TRP A 28 6.38 35.09 -1.72
CA TRP A 28 5.59 34.28 -0.78
C TRP A 28 4.79 33.20 -1.50
N CYS A 29 4.21 33.48 -2.67
CA CYS A 29 3.52 32.49 -3.50
C CYS A 29 4.47 31.42 -4.08
N ASN A 30 5.73 31.74 -4.36
CA ASN A 30 6.75 30.77 -4.80
C ASN A 30 7.34 29.97 -3.63
N LEU A 31 7.37 30.54 -2.42
CA LEU A 31 7.80 29.86 -1.19
C LEU A 31 6.71 28.95 -0.62
N SER A 32 5.44 29.25 -0.86
CA SER A 32 4.37 28.28 -0.67
C SER A 32 4.48 27.22 -1.75
N SER A 33 5.27 26.18 -1.49
CA SER A 33 5.14 24.91 -2.20
C SER A 33 3.65 24.57 -2.21
N LEU A 34 3.03 24.55 -3.39
CA LEU A 34 1.74 23.90 -3.57
C LEU A 34 1.97 22.42 -3.25
N VAL A 35 1.87 22.09 -1.96
CA VAL A 35 1.84 20.72 -1.47
C VAL A 35 0.53 20.17 -1.99
N SER A 36 0.58 19.59 -3.18
CA SER A 36 -0.45 18.65 -3.61
C SER A 36 -0.49 17.58 -2.52
N ALA A 37 -1.61 17.48 -1.81
CA ALA A 37 -1.81 16.45 -0.82
C ALA A 37 -1.88 15.11 -1.55
N ALA A 38 -0.71 14.50 -1.79
CA ALA A 38 -0.64 13.17 -2.33
C ALA A 38 -1.43 12.23 -1.40
N PRO A 39 -2.25 11.33 -1.96
CA PRO A 39 -3.01 10.40 -1.13
C PRO A 39 -2.05 9.64 -0.22
N THR A 40 -2.35 9.63 1.09
CA THR A 40 -1.53 8.93 2.09
C THR A 40 -1.96 7.47 2.24
N GLN A 41 -3.10 7.10 1.66
CA GLN A 41 -3.70 5.77 1.72
C GLN A 41 -4.32 5.43 0.36
N GLN A 42 -4.40 4.13 0.06
CA GLN A 42 -5.16 3.62 -1.06
C GLN A 42 -6.48 3.01 -0.61
N MET A 43 -7.46 2.96 -1.52
CA MET A 43 -8.75 2.32 -1.24
C MET A 43 -8.57 0.80 -1.13
N PHE A 44 -9.38 0.16 -0.28
CA PHE A 44 -9.45 -1.30 -0.22
C PHE A 44 -9.68 -1.90 -1.62
N PRO A 45 -8.95 -2.98 -2.00
CA PRO A 45 -9.03 -3.56 -3.34
C PRO A 45 -10.46 -3.86 -3.78
N LYS A 46 -10.80 -3.47 -5.00
CA LYS A 46 -12.12 -3.70 -5.59
C LYS A 46 -12.19 -5.12 -6.18
N ILE A 47 -12.09 -6.13 -5.33
CA ILE A 47 -12.26 -7.53 -5.72
C ILE A 47 -13.65 -8.04 -5.35
N THR A 48 -14.29 -8.78 -6.25
CA THR A 48 -15.54 -9.47 -5.91
C THR A 48 -15.26 -10.63 -4.96
N PHE A 49 -16.16 -10.89 -4.02
CA PHE A 49 -16.02 -12.05 -3.13
C PHE A 49 -15.87 -13.37 -3.90
N LYS A 50 -16.55 -13.52 -5.05
CA LYS A 50 -16.41 -14.69 -5.94
C LYS A 50 -14.98 -14.85 -6.47
N ALA A 51 -14.37 -13.76 -6.96
CA ALA A 51 -13.00 -13.80 -7.46
C ALA A 51 -12.01 -14.09 -6.32
N PHE A 52 -12.20 -13.44 -5.16
CA PHE A 52 -11.42 -13.69 -3.96
C PHE A 52 -11.50 -15.16 -3.51
N ASN A 53 -12.71 -15.70 -3.35
CA ASN A 53 -12.93 -17.08 -2.92
C ASN A 53 -12.27 -18.08 -3.88
N ARG A 54 -12.39 -17.84 -5.19
CA ARG A 54 -11.74 -18.68 -6.20
C ARG A 54 -10.21 -18.71 -6.05
N VAL A 55 -9.59 -17.55 -5.78
CA VAL A 55 -8.13 -17.46 -5.56
C VAL A 55 -7.73 -18.20 -4.29
N ILE A 56 -8.49 -18.05 -3.21
CA ILE A 56 -8.22 -18.73 -1.94
C ILE A 56 -8.35 -20.25 -2.08
N GLU A 57 -9.46 -20.73 -2.63
CA GLU A 57 -9.70 -22.17 -2.83
C GLU A 57 -8.66 -22.79 -3.76
N SER A 58 -8.26 -22.10 -4.83
CA SER A 58 -7.26 -22.64 -5.76
C SER A 58 -5.86 -22.73 -5.17
N ASN A 59 -5.51 -21.86 -4.21
CA ASN A 59 -4.18 -21.81 -3.63
C ASN A 59 -4.06 -22.64 -2.34
N PHE A 60 -5.07 -22.60 -1.47
CA PHE A 60 -5.04 -23.22 -0.14
C PHE A 60 -5.98 -24.41 0.03
N GLY A 61 -6.80 -24.72 -0.98
CA GLY A 61 -7.81 -25.78 -0.91
C GLY A 61 -9.07 -25.38 -0.17
N SER A 62 -10.08 -26.26 -0.19
CA SER A 62 -11.40 -26.02 0.42
C SER A 62 -11.41 -26.16 1.95
N ASN A 63 -10.36 -26.74 2.54
CA ASN A 63 -10.28 -26.99 3.98
C ASN A 63 -9.75 -25.77 4.78
N ILE A 64 -9.38 -24.67 4.11
CA ILE A 64 -8.90 -23.47 4.78
C ILE A 64 -10.03 -22.80 5.58
N SER A 65 -9.75 -22.46 6.84
CA SER A 65 -10.74 -21.80 7.68
C SER A 65 -10.93 -20.32 7.32
N LEU A 66 -12.16 -19.81 7.42
CA LEU A 66 -12.45 -18.39 7.23
C LEU A 66 -11.55 -17.49 8.09
N ALA A 67 -11.29 -17.88 9.34
CA ALA A 67 -10.40 -17.14 10.23
C ALA A 67 -8.97 -17.04 9.67
N THR A 68 -8.44 -18.13 9.10
CA THR A 68 -7.13 -18.14 8.43
C THR A 68 -7.13 -17.20 7.22
N VAL A 69 -8.18 -17.26 6.40
CA VAL A 69 -8.35 -16.42 5.21
C VAL A 69 -8.37 -14.94 5.59
N LEU A 70 -9.10 -14.56 6.64
CA LEU A 70 -9.15 -13.18 7.13
C LEU A 70 -7.80 -12.72 7.67
N VAL A 71 -7.07 -13.57 8.39
CA VAL A 71 -5.71 -13.24 8.85
C VAL A 71 -4.78 -13.00 7.67
N ILE A 72 -4.77 -13.87 6.64
CA ILE A 72 -3.96 -13.66 5.43
C ILE A 72 -4.31 -12.32 4.78
N LEU A 73 -5.60 -12.09 4.54
CA LEU A 73 -6.08 -10.89 3.87
C LEU A 73 -5.63 -9.64 4.62
N LEU A 74 -5.95 -9.55 5.92
CA LEU A 74 -5.61 -8.42 6.78
C LEU A 74 -4.10 -8.20 6.88
N SER A 75 -3.32 -9.28 7.02
CA SER A 75 -1.87 -9.19 7.06
C SER A 75 -1.28 -8.68 5.74
N LEU A 76 -1.80 -9.09 4.58
CA LEU A 76 -1.31 -8.59 3.29
C LEU A 76 -1.62 -7.10 3.08
N VAL A 77 -2.84 -6.66 3.41
CA VAL A 77 -3.25 -5.26 3.20
C VAL A 77 -2.61 -4.27 4.19
N GLU A 78 -2.19 -4.73 5.37
CA GLU A 78 -1.51 -3.92 6.38
C GLU A 78 0.02 -3.87 6.19
N ASN A 79 0.61 -4.78 5.40
CA ASN A 79 2.06 -4.88 5.20
C ASN A 79 2.51 -4.41 3.79
N THR A 80 1.99 -3.26 3.35
CA THR A 80 2.22 -2.75 1.99
C THR A 80 3.68 -2.39 1.71
N ASP A 81 4.43 -1.90 2.70
CA ASP A 81 5.87 -1.62 2.55
C ASP A 81 6.67 -2.91 2.31
N LEU A 82 6.32 -3.98 3.00
CA LEU A 82 6.93 -5.30 2.79
C LEU A 82 6.66 -5.80 1.36
N LEU A 83 5.41 -5.68 0.89
CA LEU A 83 5.04 -6.04 -0.48
C LEU A 83 5.78 -5.18 -1.52
N ASN A 84 5.89 -3.87 -1.30
CA ASN A 84 6.67 -2.99 -2.18
C ASN A 84 8.12 -3.47 -2.33
N LEU A 85 8.78 -3.85 -1.23
CA LEU A 85 10.15 -4.36 -1.24
C LEU A 85 10.24 -5.72 -1.93
N HIS A 86 9.27 -6.61 -1.68
CA HIS A 86 9.21 -7.91 -2.34
C HIS A 86 9.07 -7.78 -3.86
N PHE A 87 8.09 -7.01 -4.33
CA PHE A 87 7.81 -6.87 -5.76
C PHE A 87 8.91 -6.10 -6.48
N ARG A 88 9.57 -5.13 -5.83
CA ARG A 88 10.78 -4.48 -6.38
C ARG A 88 11.88 -5.49 -6.68
N GLN A 89 12.10 -6.46 -5.80
CA GLN A 89 13.12 -7.51 -6.02
C GLN A 89 12.72 -8.53 -7.10
N GLN A 90 11.43 -8.66 -7.42
CA GLN A 90 10.95 -9.44 -8.56
C GLN A 90 11.10 -8.70 -9.90
N HIS A 91 11.26 -7.37 -9.87
CA HIS A 91 11.36 -6.50 -11.06
C HIS A 91 12.64 -5.65 -11.00
N PRO A 92 13.83 -6.24 -11.30
CA PRO A 92 15.08 -5.51 -11.35
C PRO A 92 15.03 -4.33 -12.34
N GLU A 93 15.50 -3.17 -11.92
CA GLU A 93 15.51 -1.93 -12.72
C GLU A 93 16.93 -1.57 -13.19
N TYR A 94 17.95 -1.95 -12.42
CA TYR A 94 19.34 -1.57 -12.68
C TYR A 94 20.21 -2.74 -13.13
N GLN A 95 21.26 -2.44 -13.91
CA GLN A 95 22.22 -3.47 -14.32
C GLN A 95 22.96 -4.05 -13.11
N GLY A 96 23.04 -5.39 -13.06
CA GLY A 96 23.67 -6.12 -11.96
C GLY A 96 22.73 -6.53 -10.83
N GLU A 97 21.45 -6.12 -10.88
CA GLU A 97 20.45 -6.61 -9.94
C GLU A 97 19.99 -8.02 -10.29
N ASN A 98 19.84 -8.85 -9.25
CA ASN A 98 19.34 -10.21 -9.41
C ASN A 98 17.81 -10.22 -9.33
N LYS A 99 17.16 -10.85 -10.32
CA LYS A 99 15.73 -11.14 -10.25
C LYS A 99 15.48 -12.23 -9.21
N VAL A 100 14.69 -11.93 -8.19
CA VAL A 100 14.36 -12.88 -7.12
C VAL A 100 12.87 -13.16 -7.13
N ALA A 101 12.49 -14.40 -7.48
CA ALA A 101 11.09 -14.81 -7.51
C ALA A 101 10.42 -14.75 -6.13
N LEU A 102 11.09 -15.23 -5.08
CA LEU A 102 10.63 -15.13 -3.69
C LEU A 102 11.68 -14.41 -2.86
N SER A 103 11.38 -13.16 -2.50
CA SER A 103 12.29 -12.32 -1.70
C SER A 103 12.45 -12.82 -0.28
N GLY A 104 13.51 -12.39 0.41
CA GLY A 104 13.62 -12.56 1.86
C GLY A 104 12.45 -11.92 2.63
N TRP A 105 11.84 -10.87 2.06
CA TRP A 105 10.70 -10.16 2.64
C TRP A 105 9.45 -11.04 2.72
N ILE A 106 9.06 -11.70 1.61
CA ILE A 106 7.89 -12.59 1.60
C ILE A 106 8.14 -13.86 2.41
N ILE A 107 9.39 -14.33 2.49
CA ILE A 107 9.78 -15.45 3.35
C ILE A 107 9.62 -15.08 4.83
N ALA A 108 10.16 -13.93 5.27
CA ALA A 108 10.02 -13.45 6.64
C ALA A 108 8.56 -13.19 7.03
N PHE A 109 7.77 -12.65 6.09
CA PHE A 109 6.32 -12.50 6.25
C PHE A 109 5.64 -13.86 6.48
N THR A 110 6.01 -14.86 5.68
CA THR A 110 5.45 -16.22 5.78
C THR A 110 5.79 -16.87 7.12
N GLU A 111 7.05 -16.75 7.58
CA GLU A 111 7.46 -17.27 8.89
C GLU A 111 6.68 -16.60 10.03
N SER A 112 6.56 -15.28 10.00
CA SER A 112 5.79 -14.51 11.01
C SER A 112 4.30 -14.90 11.02
N LEU A 113 3.71 -15.12 9.83
CA LEU A 113 2.34 -15.57 9.68
C LEU A 113 2.14 -16.98 10.26
N LEU A 114 3.08 -17.88 10.00
CA LEU A 114 3.02 -19.26 10.52
C LEU A 114 3.12 -19.29 12.04
N ASP A 115 3.98 -18.45 12.63
CA ASP A 115 4.11 -18.30 14.07
C ASP A 115 2.81 -17.79 14.70
N GLN A 116 2.15 -16.80 14.08
CA GLN A 116 0.86 -16.29 14.55
C GLN A 116 -0.27 -17.34 14.46
N LEU A 117 -0.29 -18.15 13.40
CA LEU A 117 -1.31 -19.18 13.20
C LEU A 117 -1.08 -20.43 14.07
N GLY A 118 0.16 -20.66 14.51
CA GLY A 118 0.54 -21.77 15.38
C GLY A 118 0.07 -23.12 14.84
N LYS A 119 -0.78 -23.82 15.60
CA LYS A 119 -1.31 -25.16 15.22
C LYS A 119 -2.16 -25.15 13.94
N LYS A 120 -2.71 -23.99 13.53
CA LYS A 120 -3.54 -23.86 12.33
C LYS A 120 -2.74 -23.82 11.03
N LYS A 121 -1.41 -23.82 11.10
CA LYS A 121 -0.52 -23.79 9.93
C LYS A 121 -0.76 -24.90 8.89
N LYS A 122 -1.24 -26.06 9.33
CA LYS A 122 -1.54 -27.20 8.44
C LYS A 122 -2.61 -26.88 7.39
N THR A 123 -3.46 -25.88 7.64
CA THR A 123 -4.52 -25.45 6.71
C THR A 123 -4.03 -24.61 5.54
N LEU A 124 -2.74 -24.23 5.52
CA LEU A 124 -2.13 -23.44 4.45
C LEU A 124 -1.45 -24.29 3.36
N LEU A 125 -1.25 -25.58 3.63
CA LEU A 125 -0.74 -26.55 2.67
C LEU A 125 -1.90 -27.40 2.20
N CYS A 126 -1.91 -27.75 0.92
CA CYS A 126 -2.86 -28.73 0.41
C CYS A 126 -2.56 -30.11 1.00
N ASP A 127 -3.55 -30.99 1.06
CA ASP A 127 -3.41 -32.32 1.70
C ASP A 127 -2.23 -33.12 1.11
N TYR A 128 -1.98 -33.02 -0.21
CA TYR A 128 -0.86 -33.68 -0.90
C TYR A 128 0.51 -33.00 -0.70
N GLU A 129 0.56 -31.78 -0.16
CA GLU A 129 1.81 -31.03 0.06
C GLU A 129 2.37 -31.26 1.47
N SER A 130 1.56 -31.83 2.37
CA SER A 130 1.86 -31.84 3.81
C SER A 130 2.72 -33.00 4.30
N GLU A 131 2.82 -34.10 3.54
CA GLU A 131 3.46 -35.34 4.01
C GLU A 131 4.96 -35.43 3.72
N ASP A 132 5.48 -34.73 2.69
CA ASP A 132 6.85 -34.94 2.18
C ASP A 132 7.77 -33.69 2.18
N LEU A 133 7.27 -32.50 2.52
CA LEU A 133 8.08 -31.28 2.42
C LEU A 133 8.93 -31.03 3.68
N SER A 134 10.21 -30.71 3.47
CA SER A 134 11.03 -30.15 4.55
C SER A 134 10.46 -28.81 5.01
N THR A 135 10.72 -28.41 6.26
CA THR A 135 10.24 -27.13 6.83
C THR A 135 10.56 -25.93 5.93
N LYS A 136 11.74 -25.93 5.28
CA LYS A 136 12.15 -24.85 4.37
C LYS A 136 11.39 -24.85 3.06
N GLU A 137 11.11 -26.03 2.49
CA GLU A 137 10.33 -26.15 1.26
C GLU A 137 8.86 -25.79 1.50
N GLY A 138 8.31 -26.18 2.64
CA GLY A 138 6.97 -25.79 3.06
C GLY A 138 6.83 -24.27 3.18
N ILE A 139 7.80 -23.58 3.81
CA ILE A 139 7.81 -22.11 3.89
C ILE A 139 7.85 -21.49 2.49
N LYS A 140 8.71 -21.96 1.59
CA LYS A 140 8.76 -21.45 0.21
C LYS A 140 7.46 -21.69 -0.54
N CYS A 141 6.83 -22.85 -0.36
CA CYS A 141 5.54 -23.17 -0.98
C CYS A 141 4.45 -22.18 -0.51
N ILE A 142 4.36 -21.93 0.79
CA ILE A 142 3.38 -20.99 1.34
C ILE A 142 3.70 -19.56 0.90
N ALA A 143 4.97 -19.16 0.88
CA ALA A 143 5.39 -17.85 0.39
C ALA A 143 4.98 -17.64 -1.08
N ASN A 144 5.10 -18.67 -1.91
CA ASN A 144 4.63 -18.65 -3.30
C ASN A 144 3.10 -18.49 -3.40
N LYS A 145 2.33 -19.21 -2.56
CA LYS A 145 0.87 -19.03 -2.50
C LYS A 145 0.51 -17.60 -2.09
N LEU A 146 1.23 -17.01 -1.12
CA LEU A 146 1.01 -15.64 -0.67
C LEU A 146 1.37 -14.60 -1.73
N ASP A 147 2.46 -14.81 -2.49
CA ASP A 147 2.83 -13.99 -3.65
C ASP A 147 1.74 -14.01 -4.73
N ILE A 148 1.22 -15.20 -5.06
CA ILE A 148 0.09 -15.36 -6.00
C ILE A 148 -1.14 -14.61 -5.49
N VAL A 149 -1.48 -14.75 -4.21
CA VAL A 149 -2.64 -14.07 -3.61
C VAL A 149 -2.46 -12.56 -3.67
N ALA A 150 -1.30 -12.03 -3.27
CA ALA A 150 -1.01 -10.60 -3.34
C ALA A 150 -1.15 -10.07 -4.78
N THR A 151 -0.58 -10.78 -5.75
CA THR A 151 -0.68 -10.43 -7.17
C THR A 151 -2.13 -10.44 -7.65
N LYS A 152 -2.92 -11.47 -7.30
CA LYS A 152 -4.34 -11.59 -7.72
C LYS A 152 -5.27 -10.60 -7.01
N LEU A 153 -4.87 -10.11 -5.84
CA LEU A 153 -5.57 -9.06 -5.11
C LEU A 153 -5.19 -7.64 -5.57
N ASP A 154 -4.33 -7.51 -6.59
CA ASP A 154 -3.80 -6.22 -7.05
C ASP A 154 -3.03 -5.47 -5.94
N LEU A 155 -2.39 -6.24 -5.04
CA LEU A 155 -1.52 -5.73 -3.99
C LEU A 155 -0.06 -5.73 -4.46
N THR A 156 0.17 -5.20 -5.67
CA THR A 156 1.48 -5.10 -6.31
C THR A 156 1.65 -3.68 -6.87
N PRO A 157 2.87 -3.10 -6.80
CA PRO A 157 3.16 -1.81 -7.43
C PRO A 157 3.48 -1.93 -8.94
N TYR A 158 3.23 -3.10 -9.55
CA TYR A 158 3.46 -3.38 -10.96
C TYR A 158 2.18 -3.88 -11.64
N ASN A 159 1.95 -3.49 -12.89
CA ASN A 159 0.83 -3.97 -13.69
C ASN A 159 1.10 -5.38 -14.29
N SER A 160 0.15 -5.89 -15.07
CA SER A 160 0.29 -7.17 -15.79
C SER A 160 1.39 -7.19 -16.84
N ASP A 161 1.78 -6.02 -17.35
CA ASP A 161 2.85 -5.86 -18.34
C ASP A 161 4.24 -5.77 -17.69
N GLY A 162 4.28 -5.68 -16.36
CA GLY A 162 5.49 -5.54 -15.55
C GLY A 162 5.96 -4.10 -15.35
N ASP A 163 5.16 -3.11 -15.76
CA ASP A 163 5.48 -1.69 -15.57
C ASP A 163 5.15 -1.25 -14.15
N TYR A 164 6.01 -0.41 -13.58
CA TYR A 164 5.79 0.19 -12.27
C TYR A 164 4.63 1.21 -12.32
N THR A 165 3.58 0.95 -11.55
CA THR A 165 2.36 1.78 -11.49
C THR A 165 2.36 2.75 -10.32
N GLY A 166 3.31 2.62 -9.40
CA GLY A 166 3.44 3.47 -8.21
C GLY A 166 3.52 2.64 -6.94
N LYS A 167 4.01 3.26 -5.87
CA LYS A 167 4.19 2.60 -4.58
C LYS A 167 2.82 2.22 -3.99
N LEU A 168 2.67 0.99 -3.48
CA LEU A 168 1.51 0.62 -2.67
C LEU A 168 1.49 1.50 -1.41
N LEU A 169 0.39 2.23 -1.25
CA LEU A 169 0.11 3.00 -0.04
C LEU A 169 -0.57 2.11 0.99
N PRO A 170 -0.54 2.48 2.28
CA PRO A 170 -1.35 1.80 3.30
C PRO A 170 -2.83 1.71 2.88
N VAL A 171 -3.45 0.54 3.04
CA VAL A 171 -4.84 0.32 2.66
C VAL A 171 -5.77 0.93 3.70
N SER A 172 -6.72 1.75 3.26
CA SER A 172 -7.75 2.31 4.15
C SER A 172 -8.76 1.25 4.60
N MET A 173 -8.87 1.07 5.92
CA MET A 173 -9.83 0.16 6.56
C MET A 173 -11.21 0.78 6.81
N GLU A 174 -11.48 1.98 6.30
CA GLU A 174 -12.74 2.68 6.57
C GLU A 174 -13.98 1.89 6.13
N LYS A 175 -13.89 1.16 5.01
CA LYS A 175 -14.98 0.30 4.52
C LYS A 175 -15.20 -0.96 5.35
N LEU A 176 -14.24 -1.34 6.18
CA LEU A 176 -14.29 -2.52 7.04
C LEU A 176 -14.58 -2.17 8.51
N LYS A 177 -14.85 -0.89 8.83
CA LYS A 177 -15.20 -0.50 10.18
C LYS A 177 -16.49 -1.20 10.62
N PRO A 178 -16.50 -1.86 11.79
CA PRO A 178 -17.72 -2.47 12.31
C PRO A 178 -18.78 -1.42 12.60
N LEU A 179 -20.05 -1.77 12.39
CA LEU A 179 -21.17 -0.94 12.81
C LEU A 179 -21.40 -1.12 14.31
N HIS A 180 -21.10 -0.08 15.08
CA HIS A 180 -21.38 -0.07 16.52
C HIS A 180 -22.80 0.42 16.78
N VAL A 181 -23.66 -0.46 17.28
CA VAL A 181 -25.02 -0.13 17.70
C VAL A 181 -25.08 -0.16 19.23
N ILE A 182 -25.52 0.94 19.82
CA ILE A 182 -25.78 0.99 21.27
C ILE A 182 -27.08 0.23 21.53
N CYS A 183 -26.97 -0.89 22.25
CA CYS A 183 -28.10 -1.69 22.70
C CYS A 183 -28.05 -1.80 24.22
N PRO A 184 -29.15 -1.57 24.96
CA PRO A 184 -29.18 -1.85 26.38
C PRO A 184 -28.92 -3.35 26.63
N MET A 185 -28.05 -3.66 27.59
CA MET A 185 -27.67 -5.06 27.89
C MET A 185 -28.85 -5.90 28.41
N SER A 186 -29.92 -5.26 28.88
CA SER A 186 -31.18 -5.92 29.23
C SER A 186 -32.35 -4.93 29.15
N PHE A 187 -33.54 -5.45 28.89
CA PHE A 187 -34.80 -4.77 29.22
C PHE A 187 -35.06 -5.01 30.71
N VAL A 188 -35.21 -3.93 31.48
CA VAL A 188 -35.67 -3.99 32.88
C VAL A 188 -37.19 -4.06 32.88
#